data_AF-A0A8J5LLT5-F1
#
_entry.id   AF-A0A8J5LLT5-F1
#
_cell.length_a   1.000
_cell.length_b   1.000
_cell.length_c   1.000
_cell.angle_alpha   90.00
_cell.angle_beta   90.00
_cell.angle_gamma   90.00
#
_symmetry.space_group_name_H-M   'P 1'
#
loop_
_entity.id
_entity.type
_entity.pdbx_description
1 polymer ?
#
loop_
_entity_poly.entity_id
_entity_poly.type
_entity_poly.pdbx_seq_one_letter_code
_entity_poly.pdbx_strand_id
1 'polypeptide(L)'
;MVFVPFNLTVTCNNWFGGLWKSGGQPKTDINKLKIAMKELKAEPNGFKSKIEEDNREGLTSEEAKQRKRDLESLEGQVAAIYEDFTRIRFPNIIKLGPWGVGGDCHFDIGRSASQITKVRLHTGYIVDNLAISYVVDGKHFETRRLGGSGGGAHHTFTLVPGEYINSMAGFVGAYEGERCISQLKFKTNLGNAHGAFGGGGGDEFTVPIMHGRIVGFFGQYDKYLKAIGVYVALN
;
A
#
# COMPACT_ATOMS: atom_id res chain seq x y z
N MET A 1 36.52 13.76 6.05
CA MET A 1 36.37 12.96 7.28
C MET A 1 35.29 13.65 8.10
N VAL A 2 34.03 13.21 8.00
CA VAL A 2 32.90 13.84 8.69
C VAL A 2 32.73 13.11 10.01
N PHE A 3 32.91 13.83 11.11
CA PHE A 3 32.74 13.34 12.47
C PHE A 3 31.23 13.20 12.74
N VAL A 4 30.75 11.97 12.92
CA VAL A 4 29.39 11.69 13.35
C VAL A 4 29.38 11.70 14.89
N PRO A 5 28.51 12.46 15.56
CA PRO A 5 28.47 12.49 17.01
C PRO A 5 28.08 11.12 17.57
N PHE A 6 28.83 10.70 18.60
CA PHE A 6 28.94 9.35 19.14
C PHE A 6 27.63 8.77 19.72
N ASN A 7 26.59 9.58 19.94
CA ASN A 7 25.37 9.17 20.64
C ASN A 7 24.23 8.60 19.79
N LEU A 8 24.21 8.78 18.46
CA LEU A 8 23.24 8.08 17.59
C LEU A 8 23.67 6.66 17.22
N THR A 9 24.94 6.33 17.46
CA THR A 9 25.51 5.00 17.23
C THR A 9 24.97 3.98 18.24
N VAL A 10 24.58 4.42 19.45
CA VAL A 10 24.28 3.51 20.57
C VAL A 10 22.86 2.94 20.52
N THR A 11 21.87 3.65 19.99
CA THR A 11 20.49 3.16 19.96
C THR A 11 20.17 2.27 18.75
N CYS A 12 20.79 2.52 17.59
CA CYS A 12 20.64 1.64 16.42
C CYS A 12 21.54 0.38 16.49
N ASN A 13 22.76 0.49 17.02
CA ASN A 13 23.66 -0.68 17.12
C ASN A 13 23.23 -1.68 18.21
N ASN A 14 22.49 -1.24 19.24
CA ASN A 14 21.98 -2.17 20.25
C ASN A 14 20.86 -3.08 19.73
N TRP A 15 20.21 -2.72 18.61
CA TRP A 15 19.16 -3.55 18.00
C TRP A 15 19.61 -4.27 16.72
N PHE A 16 20.46 -3.63 15.90
CA PHE A 16 20.91 -4.16 14.61
C PHE A 16 22.39 -4.54 14.54
N GLY A 17 23.18 -4.33 15.60
CA GLY A 17 24.64 -4.50 15.61
C GLY A 17 25.14 -5.93 15.35
N GLY A 18 24.24 -6.93 15.36
CA GLY A 18 24.55 -8.31 15.00
C GLY A 18 24.22 -8.70 13.56
N LEU A 19 23.68 -7.79 12.74
CA LEU A 19 23.23 -8.08 11.36
C LEU A 19 24.22 -7.66 10.28
N TRP A 20 25.11 -6.72 10.57
CA TRP A 20 26.02 -6.13 9.59
C TRP A 20 27.45 -6.15 10.12
N LYS A 21 28.25 -7.13 9.68
CA LYS A 21 29.72 -6.97 9.71
C LYS A 21 30.15 -6.33 8.39
N SER A 22 31.03 -5.35 8.50
CA SER A 22 31.61 -4.59 7.40
C SER A 22 32.04 -5.48 6.23
N GLY A 23 31.48 -5.21 5.04
CA GLY A 23 32.07 -5.62 3.76
C GLY A 23 31.58 -6.94 3.12
N GLY A 24 30.51 -7.57 3.60
CA GLY A 24 29.94 -8.77 2.95
C GLY A 24 28.44 -8.63 2.66
N GLN A 25 27.97 -9.20 1.54
CA GLN A 25 26.53 -9.36 1.28
C GLN A 25 25.84 -9.99 2.50
N PRO A 26 24.70 -9.46 2.96
CA PRO A 26 24.04 -9.97 4.15
C PRO A 26 23.56 -11.40 3.87
N LYS A 27 24.17 -12.39 4.53
CA LYS A 27 23.54 -13.70 4.73
C LYS A 27 22.38 -13.45 5.70
N THR A 28 21.24 -13.09 5.14
CA THR A 28 20.02 -12.73 5.86
C THR A 28 19.52 -13.92 6.65
N ASP A 29 19.83 -13.94 7.95
CA ASP A 29 19.23 -14.85 8.90
C ASP A 29 17.74 -14.46 9.04
N ILE A 30 16.89 -15.24 8.37
CA ILE A 30 15.43 -15.07 8.32
C ILE A 30 14.83 -14.97 9.73
N ASN A 31 15.44 -15.59 10.74
CA ASN A 31 14.96 -15.51 12.12
C ASN A 31 15.25 -14.15 12.75
N LYS A 32 16.38 -13.52 12.44
CA LYS A 32 16.68 -12.16 12.91
C LYS A 32 15.77 -11.12 12.25
N LEU A 33 15.43 -11.29 10.97
CA LEU A 33 14.43 -10.45 10.28
C LEU A 33 13.02 -10.60 10.88
N LYS A 34 12.62 -11.82 11.26
CA LYS A 34 11.33 -12.07 11.93
C LYS A 34 11.25 -11.40 13.30
N ILE A 35 12.35 -11.38 14.06
CA ILE A 35 12.43 -10.72 15.36
C ILE A 35 12.32 -9.20 15.19
N ALA A 36 13.13 -8.62 14.31
CA ALA A 36 13.10 -7.17 14.02
C ALA A 36 11.73 -6.71 13.51
N MET A 37 11.06 -7.49 12.67
CA MET A 37 9.69 -7.18 12.21
C MET A 37 8.63 -7.34 13.30
N LYS A 38 8.80 -8.28 14.24
CA LYS A 38 7.89 -8.45 15.38
C LYS A 38 7.99 -7.25 16.32
N GLU A 39 9.20 -6.75 16.52
CA GLU A 39 9.48 -5.58 17.34
C GLU A 39 8.95 -4.27 16.70
N LEU A 40 9.17 -4.08 15.38
CA LEU A 40 8.60 -2.94 14.64
C LEU A 40 7.06 -2.93 14.63
N LYS A 41 6.42 -4.11 14.65
CA LYS A 41 4.94 -4.23 14.73
C LYS A 41 4.40 -4.05 16.15
N ALA A 42 5.19 -4.32 17.18
CA ALA A 42 4.76 -4.24 18.57
C ALA A 42 4.69 -2.79 19.08
N GLU A 43 5.52 -1.89 18.53
CA GLU A 43 5.60 -0.51 19.02
C GLU A 43 5.71 0.56 17.92
N PRO A 44 4.76 0.65 16.96
CA PRO A 44 4.76 1.75 15.99
C PRO A 44 4.63 3.12 16.69
N ASN A 45 3.94 3.16 17.84
CA ASN A 45 3.77 4.37 18.64
C ASN A 45 4.91 4.60 19.64
N GLY A 46 5.66 3.57 20.03
CA GLY A 46 6.75 3.69 21.00
C GLY A 46 7.98 4.40 20.44
N PHE A 47 8.27 4.20 19.15
CA PHE A 47 9.32 4.95 18.44
C PHE A 47 8.95 6.43 18.30
N LYS A 48 7.68 6.70 17.97
CA LYS A 48 7.14 8.06 17.79
C LYS A 48 7.04 8.82 19.11
N SER A 49 6.61 8.16 20.20
CA SER A 49 6.47 8.77 21.52
C SER A 49 7.81 9.08 22.18
N LYS A 50 8.86 8.27 21.94
CA LYS A 50 10.21 8.54 22.47
C LYS A 50 10.86 9.75 21.80
N ILE A 51 10.58 9.95 20.51
CA ILE A 51 11.00 11.14 19.76
C ILE A 51 10.25 12.40 20.24
N GLU A 52 8.97 12.27 20.63
CA GLU A 52 8.18 13.36 21.20
C GLU A 52 8.56 13.70 22.65
N GLU A 53 9.00 12.71 23.46
CA GLU A 53 9.51 12.94 24.82
C GLU A 53 10.86 13.70 24.82
N ASP A 54 11.75 13.41 23.87
CA ASP A 54 13.02 14.13 23.68
C ASP A 54 12.84 15.55 23.11
N ASN A 55 11.63 15.94 22.67
CA ASN A 55 11.31 17.27 22.13
C ASN A 55 10.94 18.32 23.19
N ARG A 56 11.05 18.03 24.50
CA ARG A 56 10.83 19.03 25.57
C ARG A 56 12.01 19.97 25.82
N GLU A 57 13.19 19.66 25.30
CA GLU A 57 14.35 20.56 25.38
C GLU A 57 14.50 21.30 24.05
N GLY A 58 14.47 22.64 24.09
CA GLY A 58 14.34 23.50 22.91
C GLY A 58 15.34 23.21 21.79
N LEU A 59 14.86 22.55 20.73
CA LEU A 59 15.62 22.33 19.50
C LEU A 59 15.72 23.60 18.67
N THR A 60 16.91 23.86 18.10
CA THR A 60 17.07 24.90 17.10
C THR A 60 16.40 24.50 15.77
N SER A 61 16.02 25.49 14.95
CA SER A 61 15.29 25.24 13.68
C SER A 61 16.07 24.41 12.66
N GLU A 62 17.40 24.46 12.70
CA GLU A 62 18.27 23.68 11.80
C GLU A 62 18.43 22.22 12.27
N GLU A 63 18.49 21.97 13.57
CA GLU A 63 18.53 20.61 14.12
C GLU A 63 17.21 19.87 13.87
N ALA A 64 16.07 20.56 13.98
CA ALA A 64 14.77 20.00 13.63
C ALA A 64 14.68 19.63 12.14
N LYS A 65 15.21 20.47 11.25
CA LYS A 65 15.29 20.16 9.80
C LYS A 65 16.19 18.97 9.51
N GLN A 66 17.33 18.86 10.19
CA GLN A 66 18.24 17.73 10.01
C GLN A 66 17.59 16.42 10.47
N ARG A 67 16.98 16.41 11.67
CA ARG A 67 16.28 15.23 12.19
C ARG A 67 15.14 14.78 11.29
N LYS A 68 14.42 15.72 10.68
CA LYS A 68 13.37 15.39 9.69
C LYS A 68 13.94 14.67 8.47
N ARG A 69 15.07 15.14 7.90
CA ARG A 69 15.75 14.47 6.78
C ARG A 69 16.23 13.07 7.17
N ASP A 70 16.78 12.93 8.37
CA ASP A 70 17.26 11.63 8.86
C ASP A 70 16.11 10.64 9.05
N LEU A 71 14.95 11.12 9.50
CA LEU A 71 13.72 10.32 9.61
C LEU A 71 13.20 9.88 8.24
N GLU A 72 13.11 10.80 7.27
CA GLU A 72 12.71 10.48 5.89
C GLU A 72 13.67 9.45 5.25
N SER A 73 14.97 9.57 5.53
CA SER A 73 15.98 8.60 5.09
C SER A 73 15.80 7.23 5.75
N LEU A 74 15.53 7.17 7.06
CA LEU A 74 15.26 5.93 7.78
C LEU A 74 13.98 5.25 7.30
N GLU A 75 12.91 6.02 7.09
CA GLU A 75 11.66 5.53 6.51
C GLU A 75 11.89 4.90 5.13
N GLY A 76 12.73 5.53 4.30
CA GLY A 76 13.14 4.98 3.00
C GLY A 76 13.90 3.66 3.11
N GLN A 77 14.84 3.54 4.06
CA GLN A 77 15.59 2.30 4.28
C GLN A 77 14.71 1.16 4.80
N VAL A 78 13.81 1.45 5.75
CA VAL A 78 12.84 0.48 6.28
C VAL A 78 11.89 0.02 5.17
N ALA A 79 11.43 0.94 4.32
CA ALA A 79 10.58 0.61 3.17
C ALA A 79 11.31 -0.34 2.19
N ALA A 80 12.59 -0.09 1.90
CA ALA A 80 13.38 -0.96 1.03
C ALA A 80 13.54 -2.38 1.59
N ILE A 81 13.84 -2.51 2.89
CA ILE A 81 13.95 -3.82 3.56
C ILE A 81 12.61 -4.56 3.53
N TYR A 82 11.50 -3.84 3.70
CA TYR A 82 10.16 -4.42 3.62
C TYR A 82 9.81 -4.86 2.20
N GLU A 83 10.19 -4.11 1.17
CA GLU A 83 10.04 -4.50 -0.23
C GLU A 83 10.84 -5.77 -0.56
N ASP A 84 12.08 -5.87 -0.10
CA ASP A 84 12.91 -7.07 -0.28
C ASP A 84 12.32 -8.27 0.47
N PHE A 85 11.91 -8.10 1.72
CA PHE A 85 11.29 -9.16 2.50
C PHE A 85 9.96 -9.63 1.90
N THR A 86 9.13 -8.71 1.41
CA THR A 86 7.86 -9.07 0.77
C THR A 86 8.08 -9.77 -0.56
N ARG A 87 9.10 -9.41 -1.35
CA ARG A 87 9.50 -10.16 -2.56
C ARG A 87 9.95 -11.58 -2.23
N ILE A 88 10.76 -11.74 -1.18
CA ILE A 88 11.23 -13.07 -0.74
C ILE A 88 10.05 -13.91 -0.22
N ARG A 89 9.13 -13.32 0.54
CA ARG A 89 7.97 -14.01 1.13
C ARG A 89 6.89 -14.35 0.09
N PHE A 90 6.77 -13.54 -0.97
CA PHE A 90 5.75 -13.70 -2.02
C PHE A 90 6.37 -13.62 -3.43
N PRO A 91 7.17 -14.62 -3.84
CA PRO A 91 7.94 -14.57 -5.09
C PRO A 91 7.09 -14.54 -6.37
N ASN A 92 5.78 -14.78 -6.27
CA ASN A 92 4.86 -14.90 -7.42
C ASN A 92 3.83 -13.76 -7.50
N ILE A 93 4.12 -12.58 -6.93
CA ILE A 93 3.23 -11.41 -7.00
C ILE A 93 3.76 -10.35 -7.97
N ILE A 94 2.95 -10.04 -8.99
CA ILE A 94 3.20 -8.98 -9.97
C ILE A 94 2.44 -7.71 -9.57
N LYS A 95 3.09 -6.55 -9.64
CA LYS A 95 2.47 -5.23 -9.44
C LYS A 95 2.17 -4.60 -10.81
N LEU A 96 0.91 -4.29 -11.11
CA LEU A 96 0.47 -3.72 -12.38
C LEU A 96 -0.22 -2.35 -12.17
N GLY A 97 0.09 -1.40 -13.05
CA GLY A 97 -0.38 0.00 -12.95
C GLY A 97 0.61 0.90 -12.19
N PRO A 98 0.14 2.00 -11.57
CA PRO A 98 -1.26 2.41 -11.48
C PRO A 98 -1.75 3.05 -12.78
N TRP A 99 -3.02 2.87 -13.10
CA TRP A 99 -3.73 3.65 -14.13
C TRP A 99 -4.37 4.86 -13.47
N GLY A 100 -4.37 5.99 -14.15
CA GLY A 100 -4.83 7.26 -13.61
C GLY A 100 -3.72 8.30 -13.56
N VAL A 101 -3.98 9.39 -12.86
CA VAL A 101 -2.99 10.45 -12.60
C VAL A 101 -2.83 10.63 -11.10
N GLY A 102 -1.73 11.26 -10.70
CA GLY A 102 -1.38 11.41 -9.29
C GLY A 102 -2.50 12.05 -8.44
N GLY A 103 -2.51 11.74 -7.16
CA GLY A 103 -3.34 12.31 -6.12
C GLY A 103 -2.57 12.43 -4.81
N ASP A 104 -3.13 13.18 -3.86
CA ASP A 104 -2.40 13.54 -2.64
C ASP A 104 -2.28 12.39 -1.65
N CYS A 105 -3.32 11.55 -1.53
CA CYS A 105 -3.31 10.41 -0.62
C CYS A 105 -2.91 9.14 -1.35
N HIS A 106 -1.96 8.40 -0.79
CA HIS A 106 -1.55 7.10 -1.28
C HIS A 106 -2.21 5.98 -0.48
N PHE A 107 -2.55 4.88 -1.14
CA PHE A 107 -2.90 3.64 -0.47
C PHE A 107 -2.18 2.46 -1.10
N ASP A 108 -1.78 1.52 -0.25
CA ASP A 108 -1.22 0.25 -0.67
C ASP A 108 -1.71 -0.80 0.32
N ILE A 109 -2.62 -1.67 -0.10
CA ILE A 109 -3.15 -2.77 0.72
C ILE A 109 -2.08 -3.87 0.89
N GLY A 110 -1.00 -3.80 0.11
CA GLY A 110 0.16 -4.65 0.19
C GLY A 110 -0.03 -6.01 -0.48
N ARG A 111 1.11 -6.68 -0.67
CA ARG A 111 1.22 -8.05 -1.19
C ARG A 111 0.72 -9.13 -0.21
N SER A 112 0.28 -8.72 0.98
CA SER A 112 -0.03 -9.61 2.11
C SER A 112 -1.47 -10.08 2.16
N ALA A 113 -2.37 -9.46 1.39
CA ALA A 113 -3.75 -9.90 1.32
C ALA A 113 -3.79 -11.29 0.65
N SER A 114 -4.14 -12.32 1.42
CA SER A 114 -4.27 -13.68 0.90
C SER A 114 -5.48 -13.80 -0.02
N GLN A 115 -6.51 -13.00 0.25
CA GLN A 115 -7.79 -13.02 -0.46
C GLN A 115 -8.53 -11.69 -0.31
N ILE A 116 -9.06 -11.17 -1.42
CA ILE A 116 -10.10 -10.14 -1.42
C ILE A 116 -11.44 -10.81 -1.17
N THR A 117 -12.27 -10.25 -0.30
CA THR A 117 -13.59 -10.83 0.05
C THR A 117 -14.75 -9.97 -0.38
N LYS A 118 -14.56 -8.65 -0.48
CA LYS A 118 -15.63 -7.71 -0.83
C LYS A 118 -15.07 -6.42 -1.38
N VAL A 119 -15.79 -5.84 -2.33
CA VAL A 119 -15.50 -4.54 -2.90
C VAL A 119 -16.74 -3.67 -2.77
N ARG A 120 -16.55 -2.46 -2.28
CA ARG A 120 -17.58 -1.42 -2.20
C ARG A 120 -17.16 -0.21 -3.00
N LEU A 121 -18.06 0.35 -3.79
CA LEU A 121 -17.82 1.54 -4.58
C LEU A 121 -18.92 2.56 -4.35
N HIS A 122 -18.57 3.84 -4.27
CA HIS A 122 -19.50 4.93 -4.45
C HIS A 122 -19.17 5.60 -5.78
N THR A 123 -20.19 5.82 -6.60
CA THR A 123 -20.00 6.35 -7.95
C THR A 123 -21.07 7.35 -8.32
N GLY A 124 -20.70 8.25 -9.22
CA GLY A 124 -21.60 9.10 -9.98
C GLY A 124 -21.15 9.09 -11.44
N TYR A 125 -20.70 10.24 -11.93
CA TYR A 125 -20.01 10.32 -13.23
C TYR A 125 -18.64 9.61 -13.19
N ILE A 126 -18.01 9.56 -12.02
CA ILE A 126 -16.71 8.95 -11.76
C ILE A 126 -16.76 7.94 -10.60
N VAL A 127 -15.63 7.35 -10.25
CA VAL A 127 -15.47 6.56 -9.02
C VAL A 127 -15.08 7.48 -7.87
N ASP A 128 -16.07 7.92 -7.09
CA ASP A 128 -15.88 8.81 -5.94
C ASP A 128 -15.20 8.10 -4.76
N ASN A 129 -15.52 6.83 -4.54
CA ASN A 129 -14.98 6.07 -3.41
C ASN A 129 -14.78 4.60 -3.73
N LEU A 130 -13.72 4.03 -3.15
CA LEU A 130 -13.46 2.59 -3.11
C LEU A 130 -13.19 2.14 -1.67
N ALA A 131 -13.77 1.02 -1.26
CA ALA A 131 -13.38 0.31 -0.05
C ALA A 131 -13.27 -1.19 -0.31
N ILE A 132 -12.20 -1.80 0.22
CA ILE A 132 -11.85 -3.19 -0.03
C ILE A 132 -11.83 -3.93 1.30
N SER A 133 -12.55 -5.05 1.37
CA SER A 133 -12.40 -6.01 2.46
C SER A 133 -11.54 -7.19 2.01
N TYR A 134 -10.62 -7.61 2.86
CA TYR A 134 -9.61 -8.62 2.53
C TYR A 134 -9.19 -9.40 3.77
N VAL A 135 -8.48 -10.50 3.55
CA VAL A 135 -7.96 -11.38 4.60
C VAL A 135 -6.44 -11.38 4.56
N VAL A 136 -5.80 -11.29 5.71
CA VAL A 136 -4.34 -11.47 5.89
C VAL A 136 -4.13 -12.45 7.04
N ASP A 137 -3.43 -13.55 6.78
CA ASP A 137 -3.12 -14.57 7.80
C ASP A 137 -4.37 -15.01 8.61
N GLY A 138 -5.51 -15.17 7.92
CA GLY A 138 -6.80 -15.58 8.51
C GLY A 138 -7.60 -14.48 9.22
N LYS A 139 -7.08 -13.25 9.30
CA LYS A 139 -7.77 -12.10 9.91
C LYS A 139 -8.41 -11.22 8.84
N HIS A 140 -9.63 -10.76 9.11
CA HIS A 140 -10.38 -9.88 8.22
C HIS A 140 -10.01 -8.41 8.45
N PHE A 141 -9.81 -7.69 7.36
CA PHE A 141 -9.54 -6.26 7.35
C PHE A 141 -10.45 -5.57 6.35
N GLU A 142 -10.68 -4.28 6.56
CA GLU A 142 -11.36 -3.41 5.62
C GLU A 142 -10.59 -2.09 5.53
N THR A 143 -10.39 -1.60 4.31
CA THR A 143 -9.80 -0.28 4.13
C THR A 143 -10.75 0.80 4.62
N ARG A 144 -10.20 1.95 5.03
CA ARG A 144 -11.00 3.17 5.05
C ARG A 144 -11.51 3.48 3.63
N ARG A 145 -12.50 4.36 3.53
CA ARG A 145 -12.87 5.07 2.30
C ARG A 145 -11.62 5.60 1.57
N LEU A 146 -11.42 5.11 0.34
CA LEU A 146 -10.37 5.55 -0.61
C LEU A 146 -11.02 6.50 -1.63
N GLY A 147 -11.08 7.76 -1.26
CA GLY A 147 -11.80 8.83 -1.98
C GLY A 147 -12.75 9.59 -1.06
N GLY A 148 -13.59 10.43 -1.64
CA GLY A 148 -14.52 11.30 -0.92
C GLY A 148 -15.85 10.64 -0.58
N SER A 149 -16.81 11.48 -0.18
CA SER A 149 -18.20 11.12 0.11
C SER A 149 -19.16 11.41 -1.05
N GLY A 150 -18.64 11.74 -2.23
CA GLY A 150 -19.43 11.95 -3.44
C GLY A 150 -20.02 10.63 -3.97
N GLY A 151 -20.70 10.74 -5.10
CA GLY A 151 -21.37 9.61 -5.75
C GLY A 151 -22.68 9.24 -5.07
N GLY A 152 -23.79 9.34 -5.81
CA GLY A 152 -25.12 8.96 -5.31
C GLY A 152 -25.41 7.47 -5.41
N ALA A 153 -24.65 6.73 -6.22
CA ALA A 153 -24.83 5.30 -6.41
C ALA A 153 -23.85 4.51 -5.54
N HIS A 154 -24.38 3.61 -4.70
CA HIS A 154 -23.61 2.74 -3.83
C HIS A 154 -23.66 1.30 -4.35
N HIS A 155 -22.49 0.71 -4.57
CA HIS A 155 -22.34 -0.64 -5.08
C HIS A 155 -21.55 -1.48 -4.10
N THR A 156 -21.94 -2.75 -3.96
CA THR A 156 -21.19 -3.72 -3.15
C THR A 156 -21.34 -5.09 -3.79
N PHE A 157 -20.22 -5.80 -3.94
CA PHE A 157 -20.25 -7.22 -4.24
C PHE A 157 -19.28 -7.97 -3.31
N THR A 158 -19.73 -9.16 -2.90
CA THR A 158 -18.99 -10.06 -2.01
C THR A 158 -18.63 -11.30 -2.80
N LEU A 159 -17.38 -11.74 -2.67
CA LEU A 159 -16.88 -12.94 -3.32
C LEU A 159 -17.20 -14.14 -2.44
N VAL A 160 -17.82 -15.17 -3.03
CA VAL A 160 -18.12 -16.42 -2.32
C VAL A 160 -16.84 -17.23 -2.07
N PRO A 161 -16.85 -18.23 -1.16
CA PRO A 161 -15.67 -19.09 -0.96
C PRO A 161 -15.17 -19.72 -2.28
N GLY A 162 -13.89 -19.55 -2.57
CA GLY A 162 -13.26 -20.02 -3.82
C GLY A 162 -13.42 -19.08 -5.02
N GLU A 163 -14.22 -18.02 -4.91
CA GLU A 163 -14.32 -16.97 -5.92
C GLU A 163 -13.21 -15.93 -5.73
N TYR A 164 -12.63 -15.49 -6.84
CA TYR A 164 -11.61 -14.45 -6.89
C TYR A 164 -11.71 -13.62 -8.17
N ILE A 165 -11.24 -12.38 -8.07
CA ILE A 165 -11.18 -11.46 -9.20
C ILE A 165 -10.02 -11.88 -10.11
N ASN A 166 -10.31 -12.14 -11.38
CA ASN A 166 -9.34 -12.50 -12.42
C ASN A 166 -9.31 -11.49 -13.58
N SER A 167 -10.10 -10.41 -13.50
CA SER A 167 -10.01 -9.32 -14.44
C SER A 167 -10.46 -8.02 -13.79
N MET A 168 -9.73 -6.95 -14.08
CA MET A 168 -10.15 -5.57 -13.82
C MET A 168 -10.06 -4.79 -15.12
N ALA A 169 -11.08 -4.00 -15.43
CA ALA A 169 -11.07 -3.07 -16.54
C ALA A 169 -11.68 -1.75 -16.07
N GLY A 170 -11.44 -0.68 -16.80
CA GLY A 170 -11.96 0.62 -16.45
C GLY A 170 -11.54 1.70 -17.41
N PHE A 171 -11.88 2.93 -17.03
CA PHE A 171 -11.56 4.11 -17.80
C PHE A 171 -10.90 5.17 -16.91
N VAL A 172 -9.96 5.91 -17.50
CA VAL A 172 -9.40 7.14 -16.93
C VAL A 172 -9.96 8.32 -17.71
N GLY A 173 -10.90 9.03 -17.10
CA GLY A 173 -11.61 10.16 -17.70
C GLY A 173 -11.24 11.50 -17.09
N ALA A 174 -11.76 12.58 -17.69
CA ALA A 174 -11.66 13.93 -17.15
C ALA A 174 -12.92 14.28 -16.35
N TYR A 175 -12.74 14.90 -15.18
CA TYR A 175 -13.81 15.39 -14.32
C TYR A 175 -13.34 16.61 -13.55
N GLU A 176 -14.13 17.69 -13.55
CA GLU A 176 -13.81 18.97 -12.88
C GLU A 176 -12.42 19.53 -13.25
N GLY A 177 -11.94 19.29 -14.48
CA GLY A 177 -10.65 19.78 -14.96
C GLY A 177 -9.44 18.89 -14.64
N GLU A 178 -9.66 17.77 -13.95
CA GLU A 178 -8.61 16.81 -13.60
C GLU A 178 -8.90 15.43 -14.19
N ARG A 179 -7.89 14.55 -14.22
CA ARG A 179 -8.09 13.14 -14.60
C ARG A 179 -8.29 12.26 -13.36
N CYS A 180 -9.09 11.21 -13.50
CA CYS A 180 -9.37 10.25 -12.44
C CYS A 180 -9.93 8.93 -12.99
N ILE A 181 -10.13 7.96 -12.10
CA ILE A 181 -10.83 6.72 -12.45
C ILE A 181 -12.31 7.05 -12.65
N SER A 182 -12.73 7.07 -13.91
CA SER A 182 -14.11 7.39 -14.28
C SER A 182 -15.00 6.16 -14.23
N GLN A 183 -14.45 4.97 -14.51
CA GLN A 183 -15.18 3.72 -14.49
C GLN A 183 -14.35 2.53 -14.01
N LEU A 184 -15.00 1.57 -13.35
CA LEU A 184 -14.41 0.27 -12.99
C LEU A 184 -15.36 -0.89 -13.28
N LYS A 185 -14.79 -2.00 -13.74
CA LYS A 185 -15.46 -3.27 -13.98
C LYS A 185 -14.57 -4.42 -13.52
N PHE A 186 -15.17 -5.40 -12.88
CA PHE A 186 -14.48 -6.60 -12.40
C PHE A 186 -15.11 -7.85 -13.00
N LYS A 187 -14.29 -8.87 -13.26
CA LYS A 187 -14.78 -10.23 -13.50
C LYS A 187 -14.13 -11.22 -12.55
N THR A 188 -14.83 -12.31 -12.28
CA THR A 188 -14.36 -13.38 -11.40
C THR A 188 -14.13 -14.69 -12.16
N ASN A 189 -13.41 -15.61 -11.54
CA ASN A 189 -13.19 -16.96 -12.06
C ASN A 189 -14.48 -17.78 -12.21
N LEU A 190 -15.56 -17.40 -11.54
CA LEU A 190 -16.87 -18.04 -11.67
C LEU A 190 -17.70 -17.46 -12.82
N GLY A 191 -17.13 -16.54 -13.60
CA GLY A 191 -17.81 -15.91 -14.74
C GLY A 191 -18.70 -14.73 -14.37
N ASN A 192 -18.75 -14.34 -13.08
CA ASN A 192 -19.51 -13.17 -12.65
C ASN A 192 -18.85 -11.89 -13.14
N ALA A 193 -19.67 -10.93 -13.58
CA ALA A 193 -19.24 -9.59 -13.96
C ALA A 193 -19.87 -8.56 -13.03
N HIS A 194 -19.05 -7.65 -12.50
CA HIS A 194 -19.49 -6.57 -11.61
C HIS A 194 -19.15 -5.22 -12.25
N GLY A 195 -20.16 -4.37 -12.45
CA GLY A 195 -20.03 -3.09 -13.12
C GLY A 195 -20.47 -3.12 -14.60
N ALA A 196 -20.15 -2.12 -15.41
CA ALA A 196 -19.29 -0.99 -15.08
C ALA A 196 -19.91 -0.04 -14.04
N PHE A 197 -19.10 0.42 -13.10
CA PHE A 197 -19.46 1.41 -12.07
C PHE A 197 -18.85 2.76 -12.46
N GLY A 198 -19.62 3.86 -12.37
CA GLY A 198 -19.27 5.17 -12.93
C GLY A 198 -19.79 5.37 -14.37
N GLY A 199 -19.54 6.54 -14.98
CA GLY A 199 -20.15 6.90 -16.27
C GLY A 199 -19.30 7.74 -17.23
N GLY A 200 -18.12 8.19 -16.81
CA GLY A 200 -17.40 9.27 -17.51
C GLY A 200 -16.58 8.87 -18.72
N GLY A 201 -16.37 7.56 -18.97
CA GLY A 201 -15.55 7.08 -20.09
C GLY A 201 -14.11 7.62 -20.08
N GLY A 202 -13.46 7.66 -21.24
CA GLY A 202 -12.09 8.19 -21.40
C GLY A 202 -11.13 7.16 -21.98
N ASP A 203 -9.90 7.13 -21.46
CA ASP A 203 -8.89 6.16 -21.90
C ASP A 203 -9.11 4.82 -21.20
N GLU A 204 -9.35 3.76 -21.98
CA GLU A 204 -9.60 2.42 -21.44
C GLU A 204 -8.30 1.77 -20.91
N PHE A 205 -8.43 1.03 -19.83
CA PHE A 205 -7.43 0.07 -19.38
C PHE A 205 -8.07 -1.28 -19.04
N THR A 206 -7.33 -2.36 -19.25
CA THR A 206 -7.77 -3.72 -18.91
C THR A 206 -6.59 -4.55 -18.41
N VAL A 207 -6.88 -5.39 -17.42
CA VAL A 207 -5.96 -6.34 -16.79
C VAL A 207 -6.61 -7.73 -16.84
N PRO A 208 -6.43 -8.49 -17.94
CA PRO A 208 -6.90 -9.86 -18.02
C PRO A 208 -5.88 -10.80 -17.35
N ILE A 209 -6.35 -11.70 -16.49
CA ILE A 209 -5.49 -12.67 -15.79
C ILE A 209 -5.95 -14.08 -16.13
N MET A 210 -5.13 -14.81 -16.90
CA MET A 210 -5.41 -16.20 -17.27
C MET A 210 -5.01 -17.19 -16.16
N HIS A 211 -3.83 -17.00 -15.57
CA HIS A 211 -3.25 -17.91 -14.58
C HIS A 211 -2.86 -17.16 -13.31
N GLY A 212 -3.88 -16.84 -12.50
CA GLY A 212 -3.68 -16.11 -11.26
C GLY A 212 -4.92 -15.38 -10.79
N ARG A 213 -4.73 -14.51 -9.79
CA ARG A 213 -5.81 -13.73 -9.19
C ARG A 213 -5.32 -12.40 -8.66
N ILE A 214 -6.21 -11.42 -8.62
CA ILE A 214 -5.96 -10.16 -7.92
C ILE A 214 -6.01 -10.42 -6.42
N VAL A 215 -4.93 -10.07 -5.73
CA VAL A 215 -4.77 -10.27 -4.28
C VAL A 215 -4.73 -8.97 -3.50
N GLY A 216 -4.43 -7.84 -4.15
CA GLY A 216 -4.36 -6.55 -3.49
C GLY A 216 -4.52 -5.39 -4.47
N PHE A 217 -4.74 -4.21 -3.90
CA PHE A 217 -4.85 -2.95 -4.64
C PHE A 217 -3.89 -1.92 -4.06
N PHE A 218 -3.43 -1.03 -4.91
CA PHE A 218 -2.70 0.17 -4.53
C PHE A 218 -3.17 1.33 -5.42
N GLY A 219 -2.85 2.56 -5.05
CA GLY A 219 -3.26 3.70 -5.85
C GLY A 219 -3.19 5.00 -5.11
N GLN A 220 -3.89 5.99 -5.66
CA GLN A 220 -3.93 7.35 -5.15
C GLN A 220 -5.35 7.90 -5.17
N TYR A 221 -5.70 8.72 -4.19
CA TYR A 221 -7.03 9.31 -4.04
C TYR A 221 -6.96 10.68 -3.38
N ASP A 222 -8.04 11.44 -3.54
CA ASP A 222 -8.30 12.71 -2.87
C ASP A 222 -9.81 12.84 -2.59
N LYS A 223 -10.49 13.82 -3.20
CA LYS A 223 -11.95 13.91 -3.29
C LYS A 223 -12.55 12.72 -4.05
N TYR A 224 -11.79 12.09 -4.94
CA TYR A 224 -12.20 10.89 -5.68
C TYR A 224 -11.03 9.92 -5.91
N LEU A 225 -11.29 8.76 -6.51
CA LEU A 225 -10.25 7.80 -6.85
C LEU A 225 -9.45 8.29 -8.07
N LYS A 226 -8.20 8.68 -7.85
CA LYS A 226 -7.34 9.31 -8.88
C LYS A 226 -6.59 8.30 -9.72
N ALA A 227 -6.03 7.29 -9.04
CA ALA A 227 -5.30 6.22 -9.69
C ALA A 227 -5.50 4.88 -8.96
N ILE A 228 -5.46 3.79 -9.69
CA ILE A 228 -5.59 2.43 -9.15
C ILE A 228 -4.64 1.47 -9.86
N GLY A 229 -4.05 0.56 -9.10
CA GLY A 229 -3.23 -0.53 -9.56
C GLY A 229 -3.53 -1.79 -8.74
N VAL A 230 -3.01 -2.91 -9.20
CA VAL A 230 -3.31 -4.24 -8.63
C VAL A 230 -2.05 -5.04 -8.37
N TYR A 231 -2.12 -5.88 -7.34
CA TYR A 231 -1.21 -6.98 -7.11
C TYR A 231 -1.86 -8.27 -7.60
N VAL A 232 -1.16 -8.99 -8.48
CA VAL A 232 -1.61 -10.25 -9.06
C VAL A 232 -0.72 -11.36 -8.54
N ALA A 233 -1.32 -12.35 -7.85
CA ALA A 233 -0.64 -13.59 -7.52
C ALA A 233 -0.83 -14.56 -8.69
N LEU A 234 0.29 -15.07 -9.22
CA LEU A 234 0.27 -16.15 -10.20
C LEU A 234 -0.01 -17.48 -9.49
N ASN A 235 -0.80 -18.33 -10.15
CA ASN A 235 -1.10 -19.69 -9.70
C ASN A 235 -0.05 -20.67 -10.20
#